data_AF-A0A8H9ZSI0-F1
#
_entry.id   AF-A0A8H9ZSI0-F1
#
_cell.length_a   1.000
_cell.length_b   1.000
_cell.length_c   1.000
_cell.angle_alpha   90.00
_cell.angle_beta   90.00
_cell.angle_gamma   90.00
#
_symmetry.space_group_name_H-M   'P 1'
#
loop_
_entity.id
_entity.type
_entity.pdbx_description
1 polymer ?
#
loop_
_entity_poly.entity_id
_entity_poly.type
_entity_poly.pdbx_seq_one_letter_code
_entity_poly.pdbx_strand_id
1 'polypeptide(L)'
;MSNAMKRQRGFSLPETVLAMALMVLTVTALGGYQRGMAQGVHQLNQTRQLWRDAWRYSQLSAPSPPAGGQVSRMQTSAQRCVSITVTISMPVAKRAQMTRLHCPVSQ
;
A
#
# COMPACT_ATOMS: atom_id res chain seq x y z
N MET A 1 -50.90 -6.54 30.73
CA MET A 1 -49.49 -6.65 30.28
C MET A 1 -48.97 -8.06 30.55
N SER A 2 -49.21 -9.07 29.68
CA SER A 2 -48.61 -10.42 29.90
C SER A 2 -48.61 -11.39 28.69
N ASN A 3 -49.04 -11.01 27.48
CA ASN A 3 -49.17 -12.00 26.38
C ASN A 3 -47.92 -12.16 25.50
N ALA A 4 -46.89 -11.33 25.66
CA ALA A 4 -45.66 -11.45 24.88
C ALA A 4 -44.71 -12.55 25.39
N MET A 5 -44.89 -13.05 26.62
CA MET A 5 -43.94 -13.96 27.27
C MET A 5 -44.31 -15.45 27.18
N LYS A 6 -45.48 -15.81 26.63
CA LYS A 6 -45.96 -17.21 26.60
C LYS A 6 -45.67 -17.96 25.29
N ARG A 7 -45.07 -17.29 24.30
CA ARG A 7 -44.76 -17.87 22.98
C ARG A 7 -43.25 -17.91 22.70
N GLN A 8 -42.44 -18.07 23.73
CA GLN A 8 -41.06 -18.52 23.54
C GLN A 8 -41.08 -20.05 23.35
N ARG A 9 -41.45 -20.51 22.16
CA ARG A 9 -41.01 -21.83 21.69
C ARG A 9 -39.48 -21.73 21.66
N GLY A 10 -38.81 -22.53 22.48
CA GLY A 10 -37.35 -22.63 22.43
C GLY A 10 -36.90 -22.86 20.99
N PHE A 11 -35.75 -22.28 20.62
CA PHE A 11 -35.19 -22.50 19.30
C PHE A 11 -35.04 -24.00 19.05
N SER A 12 -35.53 -24.47 17.91
CA SER A 12 -35.34 -25.86 17.53
C SER A 12 -33.85 -26.12 17.26
N LEU A 13 -33.36 -27.30 17.66
CA LEU A 13 -31.99 -27.76 17.40
C LEU A 13 -31.52 -27.51 15.94
N PRO A 14 -32.30 -27.86 14.90
CA PRO A 14 -31.90 -27.58 13.51
C PRO A 14 -31.81 -26.09 13.19
N GLU A 15 -32.65 -25.26 13.79
CA GLU A 15 -32.68 -23.82 13.56
C GLU A 15 -31.51 -23.11 14.21
N THR A 16 -31.07 -23.56 15.41
CA THR A 16 -29.80 -23.09 16.00
C THR A 16 -28.58 -23.50 15.18
N VAL A 17 -28.57 -24.71 14.64
CA VAL A 17 -27.47 -25.19 13.79
C VAL A 17 -27.42 -24.37 12.49
N LEU A 18 -28.58 -24.09 11.89
CA LEU A 18 -28.66 -23.24 10.71
C LEU A 18 -28.19 -21.80 11.00
N ALA A 19 -28.62 -21.21 12.13
CA ALA A 19 -28.21 -19.87 12.52
C ALA A 19 -26.68 -19.78 12.77
N MET A 20 -26.12 -20.76 13.48
CA MET A 20 -24.66 -20.84 13.70
C MET A 20 -23.90 -21.03 12.37
N ALA A 21 -24.41 -21.86 11.46
CA ALA A 21 -23.81 -22.03 10.14
C ALA A 21 -23.81 -20.72 9.34
N LEU A 22 -24.94 -20.00 9.32
CA LEU A 22 -25.04 -18.69 8.67
C LEU A 22 -24.09 -17.66 9.29
N MET A 23 -23.96 -17.65 10.62
CA MET A 23 -23.02 -16.78 11.32
C MET A 23 -21.57 -17.10 10.93
N VAL A 24 -21.17 -18.36 10.91
CA VAL A 24 -19.81 -18.77 10.51
C VAL A 24 -19.52 -18.38 9.05
N LEU A 25 -20.47 -18.62 8.14
CA LEU A 25 -20.33 -18.27 6.73
C LEU A 25 -20.15 -16.76 6.54
N THR A 26 -20.99 -15.96 7.18
CA THR A 26 -20.94 -14.49 7.06
C THR A 26 -19.65 -13.92 7.65
N VAL A 27 -19.24 -14.37 8.84
CA VAL A 27 -17.98 -13.92 9.47
C VAL A 27 -16.77 -14.32 8.64
N THR A 28 -16.76 -15.54 8.09
CA THR A 28 -15.66 -16.02 7.25
C THR A 28 -15.58 -15.25 5.93
N ALA A 29 -16.71 -15.02 5.26
CA ALA A 29 -16.78 -14.23 4.04
C ALA A 29 -16.31 -12.79 4.26
N LEU A 30 -16.78 -12.16 5.35
CA LEU A 30 -16.39 -10.79 5.71
C LEU A 30 -14.90 -10.71 6.08
N GLY A 31 -14.39 -11.65 6.86
CA GLY A 31 -12.98 -11.75 7.21
C GLY A 31 -12.09 -11.97 5.98
N GLY A 32 -12.53 -12.79 5.02
CA GLY A 32 -11.86 -12.98 3.74
C GLY A 32 -11.81 -11.68 2.92
N TYR A 33 -12.92 -10.96 2.83
CA TYR A 33 -13.00 -9.68 2.13
C TYR A 33 -12.09 -8.61 2.76
N GLN A 34 -12.09 -8.48 4.09
CA GLN A 34 -11.21 -7.54 4.79
C GLN A 34 -9.73 -7.87 4.59
N ARG A 35 -9.34 -9.15 4.61
CA ARG A 35 -7.96 -9.57 4.35
C ARG A 35 -7.53 -9.23 2.92
N GLY A 36 -8.40 -9.47 1.93
CA GLY A 36 -8.14 -9.10 0.54
C GLY A 36 -7.92 -7.59 0.36
N MET A 37 -8.77 -6.77 0.98
CA MET A 37 -8.61 -5.31 0.96
C MET A 37 -7.31 -4.87 1.65
N ALA A 38 -6.99 -5.43 2.81
CA ALA A 38 -5.75 -5.11 3.54
C ALA A 38 -4.51 -5.42 2.69
N GLN A 39 -4.46 -6.59 2.05
CA GLN A 39 -3.36 -6.96 1.17
C GLN A 39 -3.22 -6.00 -0.02
N GLY A 40 -4.33 -5.60 -0.64
CA GLY A 40 -4.33 -4.60 -1.71
C GLY A 40 -3.76 -3.26 -1.24
N VAL A 41 -4.23 -2.76 -0.09
CA VAL A 41 -3.74 -1.50 0.49
C VAL A 41 -2.24 -1.59 0.82
N HIS A 42 -1.76 -2.70 1.37
CA HIS A 42 -0.35 -2.91 1.64
C HIS A 42 0.49 -2.82 0.36
N GLN A 43 0.07 -3.47 -0.72
CA GLN A 43 0.79 -3.45 -2.00
C GLN A 43 0.82 -2.05 -2.65
N LEU A 44 -0.30 -1.31 -2.59
CA LEU A 44 -0.37 0.06 -3.07
C LEU A 44 0.52 0.99 -2.21
N ASN A 45 0.49 0.83 -0.89
CA ASN A 45 1.25 1.67 0.02
C ASN A 45 2.76 1.47 -0.16
N GLN A 46 3.22 0.22 -0.33
CA GLN A 46 4.63 -0.07 -0.66
C GLN A 46 5.05 0.67 -1.93
N THR A 47 4.25 0.57 -3.00
CA THR A 47 4.56 1.26 -4.26
C THR A 47 4.61 2.78 -4.11
N ARG A 48 3.71 3.36 -3.30
CA ARG A 48 3.72 4.80 -2.98
C ARG A 48 4.93 5.21 -2.14
N GLN A 49 5.43 4.34 -1.26
CA GLN A 49 6.66 4.60 -0.50
C GLN A 49 7.88 4.65 -1.45
N LEU A 50 8.00 3.66 -2.35
CA LEU A 50 9.05 3.65 -3.39
C LEU A 50 9.07 4.94 -4.21
N TRP A 51 7.90 5.41 -4.64
CA TRP A 51 7.77 6.65 -5.39
C TRP A 51 8.15 7.89 -4.57
N ARG A 52 7.77 7.95 -3.29
CA ARG A 52 8.17 9.05 -2.39
C ARG A 52 9.67 9.08 -2.18
N ASP A 53 10.29 7.92 -2.05
CA ASP A 53 11.74 7.81 -1.90
C ASP A 53 12.44 8.24 -3.19
N ALA A 54 12.03 7.72 -4.35
CA ALA A 54 12.53 8.16 -5.66
C ALA A 54 12.44 9.69 -5.84
N TRP A 55 11.32 10.29 -5.44
CA TRP A 55 11.16 11.74 -5.47
C TRP A 55 12.18 12.47 -4.58
N ARG A 56 12.41 12.00 -3.34
CA ARG A 56 13.40 12.57 -2.42
C ARG A 56 14.82 12.50 -2.98
N TYR A 57 15.22 11.38 -3.57
CA TYR A 57 16.54 11.23 -4.17
C TYR A 57 16.72 12.06 -5.45
N SER A 58 15.64 12.42 -6.15
CA SER A 58 15.69 13.27 -7.35
C SER A 58 15.96 14.76 -7.07
N GLN A 59 16.02 15.18 -5.80
CA GLN A 59 16.32 16.56 -5.41
C GLN A 59 17.81 16.91 -5.63
N LEU A 60 18.13 18.21 -5.76
CA LEU A 60 19.52 18.66 -5.96
C LEU A 60 20.44 18.19 -4.82
N SER A 61 19.96 18.27 -3.59
CA SER A 61 20.61 17.73 -2.39
C SER A 61 19.98 16.38 -2.04
N ALA A 62 20.56 15.30 -2.56
CA ALA A 62 20.10 13.95 -2.27
C ALA A 62 20.53 13.55 -0.84
N PRO A 63 19.65 12.90 -0.04
CA PRO A 63 20.05 12.25 1.20
C PRO A 63 20.98 11.07 0.91
N SER A 64 21.80 10.68 1.89
CA SER A 64 22.72 9.52 1.75
C SER A 64 21.96 8.25 1.35
N PRO A 65 22.47 7.45 0.40
CA PRO A 65 21.78 6.25 -0.06
C PRO A 65 21.55 5.27 1.10
N PRO A 66 20.41 4.55 1.12
CA PRO A 66 20.11 3.59 2.18
C PRO A 66 20.98 2.34 1.98
N ALA A 67 21.44 1.74 3.09
CA ALA A 67 22.43 0.66 3.14
C ALA A 67 22.05 -0.69 2.48
N GLY A 68 21.02 -0.73 1.62
CA GLY A 68 20.55 -1.94 0.94
C GLY A 68 19.95 -1.72 -0.45
N GLY A 69 20.07 -0.51 -1.04
CA GLY A 69 19.58 -0.21 -2.39
C GLY A 69 20.65 0.46 -3.24
N GLN A 70 20.88 -0.03 -4.46
CA GLN A 70 21.77 0.66 -5.40
C GLN A 70 21.01 1.86 -5.98
N VAL A 71 21.39 3.06 -5.54
CA VAL A 71 20.91 4.32 -6.08
C VAL A 71 21.94 4.81 -7.09
N SER A 72 21.70 4.61 -8.38
CA SER A 72 22.56 5.16 -9.44
C SER A 72 22.09 6.56 -9.80
N ARG A 73 22.93 7.56 -9.50
CA ARG A 73 22.68 8.98 -9.80
C ARG A 73 23.54 9.38 -10.99
N MET A 74 22.92 9.52 -12.17
CA MET A 74 23.59 10.03 -13.36
C MET A 74 23.29 11.52 -13.49
N GLN A 75 24.33 12.34 -13.48
CA GLN A 75 24.24 13.79 -13.62
C GLN A 75 24.82 14.21 -14.98
N THR A 76 23.96 14.57 -15.94
CA THR A 76 24.41 15.09 -17.24
C THR A 76 24.23 16.61 -17.23
N SER A 77 25.34 17.34 -17.24
CA SER A 77 25.36 18.81 -17.33
C SER A 77 25.20 19.23 -18.79
N ALA A 78 24.04 19.78 -19.15
CA ALA A 78 23.84 20.42 -20.46
C ALA A 78 23.88 21.94 -20.25
N GLN A 79 25.08 22.51 -20.33
CA GLN A 79 25.50 23.93 -20.39
C GLN A 79 24.92 24.95 -19.38
N ARG A 80 23.75 24.73 -18.77
CA ARG A 80 23.18 25.46 -17.63
C ARG A 80 22.21 24.63 -16.78
N CYS A 81 21.69 23.50 -17.27
CA CYS A 81 20.79 22.63 -16.51
C CYS A 81 21.46 21.29 -16.19
N VAL A 82 21.23 20.79 -14.99
CA VAL A 82 21.66 19.45 -14.57
C VAL A 82 20.46 18.51 -14.61
N SER A 83 20.53 17.47 -15.46
CA SER A 83 19.60 16.35 -15.38
C SER A 83 20.09 15.39 -14.30
N ILE A 84 19.26 15.12 -13.30
CA ILE A 84 19.53 14.12 -12.27
C ILE A 84 18.62 12.93 -12.57
N THR A 85 19.21 11.86 -13.08
CA THR A 85 18.52 10.56 -13.22
C THR A 85 18.81 9.73 -11.99
N VAL A 86 17.76 9.31 -11.30
CA VAL A 86 17.84 8.41 -10.14
C VAL A 86 17.21 7.08 -10.51
N THR A 87 18.00 6.02 -10.44
CA THR A 87 17.51 4.65 -10.55
C THR A 87 17.63 3.98 -9.20
N ILE A 88 16.49 3.62 -8.60
CA ILE A 88 16.43 2.84 -7.37
C ILE A 88 16.09 1.40 -7.76
N SER A 89 17.04 0.50 -7.58
CA SER A 89 16.81 -0.94 -7.65
C SER A 89 16.57 -1.48 -6.25
N MET A 90 15.36 -1.98 -5.99
CA MET A 90 15.07 -2.75 -4.77
C MET A 90 15.10 -4.25 -5.07
N PRO A 91 15.52 -5.10 -4.11
CA PRO A 91 15.67 -6.54 -4.31
C PRO A 91 14.34 -7.24 -4.66
N VAL A 92 13.19 -6.67 -4.28
CA VAL A 92 11.85 -7.16 -4.66
C VAL A 92 11.41 -6.50 -5.97
N ALA A 93 12.02 -6.91 -7.09
CA ALA A 93 11.57 -6.77 -8.49
C ALA A 93 11.02 -5.41 -9.00
N LYS A 94 11.03 -4.34 -8.21
CA LYS A 94 10.51 -3.02 -8.57
C LYS A 94 11.70 -2.09 -8.74
N ARG A 95 11.96 -1.73 -10.00
CA ARG A 95 12.88 -0.66 -10.38
C ARG A 95 12.08 0.62 -10.53
N ALA A 96 12.41 1.64 -9.74
CA ALA A 96 11.86 2.98 -9.90
C ALA A 96 12.94 3.84 -10.56
N GLN A 97 12.66 4.34 -11.76
CA GLN A 97 13.52 5.27 -12.47
C GLN A 97 12.82 6.62 -12.56
N MET A 98 13.51 7.67 -12.13
CA MET A 98 12.98 9.03 -12.21
C MET A 98 14.08 9.98 -12.68
N THR A 99 13.76 10.80 -13.68
CA THR A 99 14.66 11.82 -14.20
C THR A 99 14.06 13.19 -13.93
N ARG A 100 14.83 14.07 -13.29
CA ARG A 100 14.42 15.46 -13.06
C ARG A 100 15.47 16.41 -13.61
N LEU A 101 15.02 17.38 -14.40
CA LEU A 101 15.83 18.49 -14.87
C LEU A 101 15.82 19.60 -13.80
N HIS A 102 17.00 20.03 -13.39
CA HIS A 102 17.18 21.18 -12.52
C HIS A 102 17.91 22.27 -13.31
N CYS A 103 17.20 23.36 -13.56
CA CYS A 103 17.75 24.55 -14.20
C CYS A 103 17.83 25.67 -13.16
N PRO A 104 18.91 26.47 -13.13
CA PRO A 104 18.95 27.68 -12.34
C PRO A 104 17.84 28.61 -12.84
N VAL A 105 16.97 29.04 -11.93
CA VAL A 105 16.02 30.12 -12.23
C VAL A 105 16.88 31.35 -12.49
N SER A 106 16.83 31.89 -13.70
CA SER A 106 17.53 33.13 -14.05
C SER A 106 17.10 34.21 -13.05
N GLN A 107 18.04 34.59 -12.17
CA GLN A 107 17.88 35.70 -11.23
C GLN A 107 17.98 37.02 -11.99
#